data_AF-A0A965ABF8-F1
#
_entry.id   AF-A0A965ABF8-F1
#
_cell.length_a   1.000
_cell.length_b   1.000
_cell.length_c   1.000
_cell.angle_alpha   90.00
_cell.angle_beta   90.00
_cell.angle_gamma   90.00
#
_symmetry.space_group_name_H-M   'P 1'
#
loop_
_entity.id
_entity.type
_entity.pdbx_description
1 polymer ?
#
loop_
_entity_poly.entity_id
_entity_poly.type
_entity_poly.pdbx_seq_one_letter_code
_entity_poly.pdbx_strand_id
1 'polypeptide(L)' 'MNFDFFKYRNQLQPEKGRLLISEPFLNDPNFERTVVLLCEHNQDGSFGFVLNKQSIVKISDVLSDLSADSEAFVGGP' A
#
# COMPACT_ATOMS: atom_id res chain seq x y z
N MET A 1 16.39 24.55 18.39
CA MET A 1 15.77 24.35 17.06
C MET A 1 14.93 23.09 17.14
N ASN A 2 13.59 23.21 17.16
CA ASN A 2 12.68 22.07 17.13
C ASN A 2 12.24 21.88 15.67
N PHE A 3 12.95 21.00 14.94
CA PHE A 3 12.55 20.59 13.59
C PHE A 3 11.62 19.39 13.73
N ASP A 4 10.32 19.66 13.73
CA ASP A 4 9.31 18.62 13.62
C ASP A 4 9.19 18.20 12.14
N PHE A 5 10.08 17.29 11.72
CA PHE A 5 10.15 16.77 10.34
C PHE A 5 8.82 16.19 9.85
N PHE A 6 7.93 15.79 10.76
CA PHE A 6 6.63 15.18 10.44
C PHE A 6 5.50 16.19 10.28
N LYS A 7 5.77 17.49 10.49
CA LYS A 7 4.80 18.56 10.26
C LYS A 7 4.61 18.88 8.77
N TYR A 8 4.73 17.89 7.90
CA TYR A 8 4.40 17.99 6.50
C TYR A 8 2.88 17.92 6.35
N ARG A 9 2.24 19.04 6.01
CA ARG A 9 0.83 19.03 5.58
C ARG A 9 0.77 18.58 4.13
N ASN A 10 0.47 17.30 3.93
CA ASN A 10 0.06 16.83 2.61
C ASN A 10 -1.21 17.58 2.20
N GLN A 11 -1.13 18.38 1.14
CA GLN A 11 -2.29 19.13 0.62
C GLN A 11 -3.12 18.27 -0.35
N LEU A 12 -2.65 17.08 -0.68
CA LEU A 12 -3.34 16.14 -1.53
C LEU A 12 -4.39 15.38 -0.72
N GLN A 13 -5.66 15.60 -1.04
CA GLN A 13 -6.77 14.75 -0.61
C GLN A 13 -6.61 13.30 -1.11
N PRO A 14 -7.23 12.30 -0.48
CA PRO A 14 -7.34 10.97 -1.09
C PRO A 14 -8.09 11.06 -2.44
N GLU A 15 -7.62 10.32 -3.45
CA GLU A 15 -8.24 10.24 -4.77
C GLU A 15 -7.73 8.97 -5.47
N LYS A 16 -8.50 8.47 -6.44
CA LYS A 16 -8.03 7.37 -7.30
C LYS A 16 -6.67 7.70 -7.94
N GLY A 17 -5.76 6.74 -7.90
CA GLY A 17 -4.41 6.83 -8.43
C GLY A 17 -3.38 7.44 -7.47
N ARG A 18 -3.79 7.91 -6.28
CA ARG A 18 -2.84 8.42 -5.27
C ARG A 18 -2.24 7.30 -4.43
N LEU A 19 -1.05 7.57 -3.90
CA LEU A 19 -0.39 6.69 -2.94
C LEU A 19 -0.65 7.18 -1.51
N LEU A 20 -1.01 6.27 -0.62
CA LEU A 20 -0.97 6.48 0.82
C LEU A 20 0.33 5.89 1.35
N ILE A 21 1.10 6.70 2.07
CA ILE A 21 2.36 6.28 2.67
C ILE A 21 2.12 6.24 4.18
N SER A 22 2.36 5.09 4.79
CA SER A 22 2.19 4.93 6.24
C SER A 22 3.05 5.92 7.00
N GLU A 23 2.54 6.45 8.12
CA GLU A 23 3.39 7.18 9.05
C GLU A 23 4.50 6.27 9.61
N PRO A 24 5.69 6.81 9.92
CA PRO A 24 6.83 6.01 10.39
C PRO A 24 6.55 5.16 11.63
N PHE A 25 5.61 5.60 12.48
CA PHE A 25 5.29 4.96 13.76
C PHE A 25 3.85 4.43 13.81
N LEU A 26 3.22 4.20 12.64
CA LEU A 26 1.90 3.58 12.56
C LEU A 26 1.97 2.16 13.14
N ASN A 27 1.31 1.94 14.28
CA ASN A 27 1.34 0.66 15.01
C ASN A 27 0.19 -0.27 14.60
N ASP A 28 0.00 -0.45 13.29
CA ASP A 28 -0.95 -1.41 12.71
C ASP A 28 -0.16 -2.39 11.82
N PRO A 29 -0.09 -3.70 12.15
CA PRO A 29 0.73 -4.66 11.42
C PRO A 29 0.27 -4.88 9.95
N ASN A 30 -0.95 -4.47 9.62
CA ASN A 30 -1.42 -4.54 8.23
C ASN A 30 -0.82 -3.41 7.38
N PHE A 31 -0.56 -2.25 7.99
CA PHE A 31 -0.21 -1.02 7.28
C PHE A 31 1.12 -0.38 7.72
N GLU A 32 1.82 -0.93 8.71
CA GLU A 32 3.13 -0.42 9.11
C GLU A 32 4.13 -0.48 7.96
N ARG A 33 4.82 0.63 7.72
CA ARG A 33 5.81 0.77 6.63
C ARG A 33 5.26 0.44 5.24
N THR A 34 3.95 0.63 5.01
CA THR A 34 3.31 0.33 3.73
C THR A 34 3.19 1.53 2.80
N VAL A 35 3.13 1.23 1.50
CA VAL A 35 2.69 2.13 0.44
C VAL A 35 1.46 1.51 -0.20
N VAL A 36 0.32 2.19 -0.11
CA VAL A 36 -0.97 1.73 -0.67
C VAL A 36 -1.32 2.55 -1.90
N LEU A 37 -1.63 1.90 -3.02
CA LEU A 37 -2.24 2.54 -4.18
C LEU A 37 -3.76 2.60 -4.01
N LEU A 38 -4.35 3.79 -4.01
CA LEU A 38 -5.81 3.95 -4.08
C LEU A 38 -6.31 3.64 -5.49
N CYS A 39 -6.99 2.52 -5.66
CA CYS A 39 -7.61 2.10 -6.92
C CYS A 39 -9.00 2.75 -7.10
N GLU A 40 -9.69 3.01 -5.99
CA GLU A 40 -10.99 3.66 -5.95
C GLU A 40 -11.12 4.52 -4.68
N HIS A 41 -11.77 5.67 -4.83
CA HIS A 41 -12.14 6.56 -3.73
C HIS A 41 -13.42 7.29 -4.13
N ASN A 42 -14.52 7.04 -3.42
CA ASN A 42 -15.81 7.69 -3.66
C ASN A 42 -16.63 7.75 -2.36
N GLN A 43 -17.91 8.08 -2.47
CA GLN A 43 -18.82 8.22 -1.33
C GLN A 43 -19.09 6.90 -0.62
N ASP A 44 -18.95 5.77 -1.30
CA ASP A 44 -19.19 4.44 -0.75
C ASP A 44 -17.95 3.90 -0.02
N GLY A 45 -16.76 4.43 -0.32
CA GLY A 45 -15.54 4.12 0.40
C GLY A 45 -14.28 4.24 -0.44
N SER A 46 -13.23 3.57 0.03
CA SER A 46 -11.93 3.52 -0.64
C SER A 46 -11.45 2.09 -0.73
N PHE A 47 -10.81 1.77 -1.85
CA PHE A 47 -10.20 0.48 -2.10
C PHE A 47 -8.81 0.68 -2.70
N GLY A 48 -7.86 -0.15 -2.29
CA GLY A 48 -6.48 -0.05 -2.74
C GLY A 48 -5.65 -1.27 -2.39
N PHE A 49 -4.44 -1.31 -2.94
CA PHE A 49 -3.49 -2.39 -2.74
C PHE A 49 -2.20 -1.91 -2.09
N VAL A 50 -1.73 -2.65 -1.09
CA VAL A 50 -0.35 -2.55 -0.57
C VAL A 50 0.62 -2.99 -1.66
N LEU A 51 1.56 -2.12 -2.02
CA LEU A 51 2.51 -2.34 -3.11
C LEU A 51 3.84 -2.96 -2.67
N ASN A 52 4.17 -2.86 -1.38
CA ASN A 52 5.52 -3.11 -0.88
C ASN A 52 5.59 -4.20 0.21
N LYS A 53 4.62 -5.11 0.22
CA LYS A 53 4.58 -6.27 1.14
C LYS A 53 4.67 -7.56 0.35
N GLN A 54 5.90 -7.99 0.06
CA GLN A 54 6.14 -9.24 -0.67
C GLN A 54 5.58 -10.43 0.10
N SER A 55 4.98 -11.36 -0.62
CA SER A 55 4.46 -12.61 -0.08
C SER A 55 5.56 -13.67 0.03
N ILE A 56 5.29 -14.74 0.77
CA ILE A 56 6.14 -15.93 0.81
C ILE A 56 5.88 -16.90 -0.36
N VAL A 57 4.81 -16.67 -1.13
CA VAL A 57 4.47 -17.46 -2.32
C VAL A 57 4.84 -16.70 -3.59
N LYS A 58 5.16 -17.45 -4.65
CA LYS A 58 5.31 -16.90 -6.00
C LYS A 58 3.97 -16.84 -6.72
N ILE A 59 3.89 -16.03 -7.78
CA ILE A 59 2.70 -16.02 -8.65
C ILE A 59 2.43 -17.40 -9.25
N SER A 60 3.49 -18.14 -9.62
CA SER A 60 3.39 -19.49 -10.18
C SER A 60 2.74 -20.50 -9.24
N ASP A 61 2.82 -20.29 -7.93
CA ASP A 61 2.23 -21.18 -6.93
C ASP A 61 0.71 -21.03 -6.85
N VAL A 62 0.18 -19.89 -7.30
CA VAL A 62 -1.25 -19.54 -7.29
C VAL A 62 -1.87 -19.66 -8.68
N LEU A 63 -1.13 -19.25 -9.71
CA LEU A 63 -1.57 -19.21 -11.10
C LEU A 63 -0.57 -19.98 -11.98
N SER A 64 -0.84 -21.27 -12.16
CA SER A 64 0.02 -22.19 -12.93
C SER A 64 0.18 -21.82 -14.40
N ASP A 65 -0.78 -21.08 -14.95
CA ASP A 65 -0.86 -20.77 -16.38
C ASP A 65 -0.09 -19.48 -16.74
N LEU A 66 0.41 -18.76 -15.72
CA LEU A 66 1.25 -17.58 -15.91
C LEU A 66 2.70 -18.03 -16.12
N SER A 67 3.22 -17.77 -17.32
CA SER A 67 4.61 -18.07 -17.69
C SER A 67 5.65 -17.14 -17.05
N ALA A 68 5.22 -16.22 -16.19
CA ALA A 68 6.08 -15.24 -15.53
C ALA A 68 6.54 -15.75 -14.16
N ASP A 69 7.85 -15.92 -13.98
CA ASP A 69 8.47 -16.10 -12.65
C ASP A 69 8.51 -14.73 -11.97
N SER A 70 7.46 -14.42 -11.21
CA SER A 70 7.30 -13.13 -10.55
C SER A 70 6.86 -13.34 -9.10
N GLU A 71 7.34 -12.45 -8.24
CA GLU A 71 6.99 -12.41 -6.84
C GLU A 71 5.52 -12.02 -6.66
N ALA A 72 4.82 -12.69 -5.75
CA ALA A 72 3.50 -12.25 -5.33
C ALA A 72 3.63 -11.24 -4.18
N PHE A 73 2.63 -10.37 -4.05
CA PHE A 73 2.56 -9.37 -2.99
C PHE A 73 1.23 -9.50 -2.24
N VAL A 74 1.27 -9.25 -0.94
CA VAL A 74 0.09 -9.19 -0.07
C VAL A 74 -0.57 -7.83 -0.27
N GLY A 75 -1.71 -7.80 -0.95
CA GLY A 75 -2.40 -6.56 -1.33
C GLY A 75 -3.14 -5.85 -0.20
N GLY A 76 -3.35 -6.49 0.95
CA GLY A 76 -4.13 -5.96 2.07
C GLY A 76 -4.32 -7.02 3.15
N PRO A 77 -5.07 -6.70 4.22
CA PRO A 77 -5.52 -7.67 5.20
C PRO A 77 -6.45 -8.73 4.59
#